data_AF-A0A8S4QB88-F1
#
_entry.id   AF-A0A8S4QB88-F1
#
_cell.length_a   1.000
_cell.length_b   1.000
_cell.length_c   1.000
_cell.angle_alpha   90.00
_cell.angle_beta   90.00
_cell.angle_gamma   90.00
#
_symmetry.space_group_name_H-M   'P 1'
#
loop_
_entity.id
_entity.type
_entity.pdbx_description
1 polymer ?
#
loop_
_entity_poly.entity_id
_entity_poly.type
_entity_poly.pdbx_seq_one_letter_code
_entity_poly.pdbx_strand_id
1 'polypeptide(L)' 'VAVFFCFGTSHFCNACHDDFQRVTNIPRHLLPQCPAGPKGEQLPGTSDECPLHVQHPPTGEEFALGCGVCRHAHAF' A
#
# COMPACT_ATOMS: atom_id res chain seq x y z
N VAL A 1 -2.15 -5.61 0.98
CA VAL A 1 -2.00 -6.30 -0.32
C VAL A 1 -3.21 -5.97 -1.20
N ALA A 2 -3.04 -5.91 -2.51
CA ALA A 2 -4.10 -5.61 -3.46
C ALA A 2 -5.12 -6.75 -3.58
N VAL A 3 -6.38 -6.38 -3.78
CA VAL A 3 -7.52 -7.28 -4.03
C VAL A 3 -8.23 -6.89 -5.32
N PHE A 4 -8.28 -5.58 -5.61
CA PHE A 4 -8.92 -5.03 -6.80
C PHE A 4 -7.89 -4.42 -7.74
N PHE A 5 -8.17 -4.49 -9.05
CA PHE A 5 -7.47 -3.75 -10.09
C PHE A 5 -8.50 -2.97 -10.89
N CYS A 6 -8.44 -1.64 -10.80
CA CYS A 6 -9.45 -0.74 -11.34
C CYS A 6 -8.84 0.17 -12.40
N PHE A 7 -9.68 0.61 -13.35
CA PHE A 7 -9.33 1.61 -14.38
C PHE A 7 -8.13 1.21 -15.25
N GLY A 8 -7.79 -0.08 -15.30
CA GLY A 8 -6.64 -0.61 -16.05
C GLY A 8 -5.28 -0.13 -15.55
N THR A 9 -5.19 0.50 -14.38
CA THR A 9 -3.97 1.19 -13.95
C THR A 9 -3.66 1.08 -12.45
N SER A 10 -4.65 0.82 -11.59
CA SER A 10 -4.46 1.02 -10.15
C SER A 10 -4.92 -0.16 -9.31
N HIS A 11 -4.09 -0.55 -8.35
CA HIS A 11 -4.37 -1.63 -7.42
C HIS A 11 -4.88 -1.10 -6.06
N PHE A 12 -5.92 -1.75 -5.51
CA PHE A 12 -6.52 -1.36 -4.23
C PHE A 12 -6.68 -2.56 -3.28
N CYS A 13 -6.44 -2.35 -1.99
CA CYS A 13 -7.00 -3.25 -0.96
C CYS A 13 -8.50 -2.99 -0.80
N ASN A 14 -9.23 -3.88 -0.12
CA ASN A 14 -10.69 -3.73 0.05
C ASN A 14 -11.09 -2.40 0.67
N ALA A 15 -10.45 -2.01 1.77
CA ALA A 15 -10.78 -0.77 2.47
C ALA A 15 -10.50 0.50 1.64
N CYS A 16 -9.43 0.52 0.83
CA CYS A 16 -9.18 1.65 -0.09
C CYS A 16 -10.15 1.64 -1.28
N HIS A 17 -10.54 0.46 -1.78
CA HIS A 17 -11.51 0.33 -2.85
C HIS A 17 -12.91 0.80 -2.43
N ASP A 18 -13.34 0.48 -1.20
CA ASP A 18 -14.64 0.93 -0.64
C ASP A 18 -14.75 2.46 -0.56
N ASP A 19 -13.63 3.17 -0.57
CA ASP A 19 -13.54 4.63 -0.49
C ASP A 19 -12.71 5.20 -1.66
N PHE A 20 -12.74 4.52 -2.82
CA PHE A 20 -11.83 4.79 -3.94
C PHE A 20 -11.90 6.26 -4.38
N GLN A 21 -13.10 6.85 -4.42
CA GLN A 21 -13.30 8.24 -4.81
C GLN A 21 -12.53 9.22 -3.91
N ARG A 22 -12.46 8.97 -2.60
CA ARG A 22 -11.68 9.83 -1.72
C ARG A 22 -10.20 9.59 -1.93
N VAL A 23 -9.75 8.33 -1.86
CA VAL A 23 -8.31 8.02 -1.89
C VAL A 23 -7.64 8.40 -3.21
N THR A 24 -8.32 8.30 -4.36
CA THR A 24 -7.76 8.72 -5.66
C THR A 24 -7.67 10.23 -5.81
N ASN A 25 -8.40 10.99 -4.99
CA ASN A 25 -8.40 12.45 -5.00
C ASN A 25 -7.41 13.06 -4.00
N ILE A 26 -6.76 12.27 -3.13
CA ILE A 26 -5.73 12.78 -2.22
C ILE A 26 -4.49 13.11 -3.05
N PRO A 27 -3.99 14.36 -3.01
CA PRO A 27 -2.73 14.71 -3.66
C PRO A 27 -1.58 13.84 -3.16
N ARG A 28 -0.72 13.33 -4.06
CA ARG A 28 0.37 12.39 -3.71
C ARG A 28 1.26 12.85 -2.55
N HIS A 29 1.56 14.14 -2.46
CA HIS A 29 2.40 14.70 -1.41
C HIS A 29 1.72 14.76 -0.02
N LEU A 30 0.41 14.52 0.04
CA LEU A 30 -0.38 14.44 1.28
C LEU A 30 -0.74 12.99 1.66
N LEU A 31 -0.33 12.00 0.86
CA LEU A 31 -0.51 10.60 1.23
C LEU A 31 0.36 10.26 2.45
N PRO A 32 -0.10 9.34 3.33
CA PRO A 32 0.69 8.90 4.47
C PRO A 32 2.00 8.26 4.01
N GLN A 33 3.06 8.46 4.78
CA GLN A 33 4.32 7.75 4.58
C GLN A 33 4.27 6.39 5.25
N CYS A 34 5.16 5.48 4.85
CA CYS A 34 5.28 4.19 5.51
C CYS A 34 5.64 4.40 7.00
N PRO A 35 4.91 3.80 7.95
CA PRO A 35 3.85 2.81 7.77
C PRO A 35 2.48 3.44 7.46
N ALA A 36 1.88 3.04 6.33
CA ALA A 36 0.61 3.57 5.86
C ALA A 36 -0.53 2.56 6.05
N GLY A 37 -1.65 3.06 6.58
CA GLY A 37 -2.89 2.33 6.75
C GLY A 37 -3.83 2.55 5.56
N PRO A 38 -4.94 1.78 5.50
CA PRO A 38 -5.94 1.97 4.46
C PRO A 38 -6.61 3.35 4.56
N LYS A 39 -7.28 3.77 3.48
CA LYS A 39 -8.07 5.02 3.43
C LYS A 39 -7.25 6.30 3.74
N GLY A 40 -5.93 6.28 3.56
CA GLY A 40 -5.05 7.43 3.79
C GLY A 40 -4.68 7.64 5.26
N GLU A 41 -4.76 6.61 6.09
CA GLU A 41 -4.37 6.64 7.50
C GLU A 41 -2.84 6.60 7.66
N GLN A 42 -2.28 7.47 8.49
CA GLN A 42 -0.90 7.37 8.94
C GLN A 42 -0.84 6.44 10.16
N LEU A 43 -0.13 5.31 10.04
CA LEU A 43 0.08 4.43 11.18
C LEU A 43 1.25 4.95 12.04
N PRO A 44 1.27 4.63 13.34
CA PRO A 44 2.42 4.89 14.19
C PRO A 44 3.60 3.99 13.79
N GLY A 45 4.82 4.42 14.13
CA GLY A 45 6.05 3.68 13.88
C GLY A 45 6.93 4.32 12.82
N THR A 46 7.94 3.57 12.40
CA THR A 46 8.93 4.00 11.40
C THR A 46 8.82 3.17 10.12
N SER A 47 9.51 3.59 9.04
CA SER A 47 9.53 2.86 7.78
C SER A 47 10.04 1.41 7.89
N ASP A 48 10.87 1.13 8.90
CA ASP A 48 11.41 -0.20 9.17
C ASP A 48 10.34 -1.17 9.70
N GLU A 49 9.23 -0.62 10.22
CA GLU A 49 8.07 -1.35 10.75
C GLU A 49 6.94 -1.43 9.72
N CYS A 50 7.28 -1.37 8.42
CA CYS A 50 6.32 -1.53 7.33
C CYS A 50 5.48 -2.81 7.55
N PRO A 51 4.13 -2.73 7.51
CA PRO A 51 3.25 -3.90 7.67
C PRO A 51 3.45 -5.00 6.62
N LEU A 52 4.13 -4.68 5.51
CA LEU A 52 4.46 -5.64 4.45
C LEU A 52 5.89 -6.18 4.55
N HIS A 53 6.70 -5.67 5.50
CA HIS A 53 8.10 -6.03 5.72
C HIS A 53 8.94 -5.98 4.44
N VAL A 54 8.75 -4.93 3.63
CA VAL A 54 9.54 -4.68 2.42
C VAL A 54 9.93 -3.22 2.33
N GLN A 55 11.05 -2.95 1.66
CA GLN A 55 11.31 -1.61 1.14
C GLN A 55 10.47 -1.41 -0.13
N HIS A 56 9.75 -0.30 -0.20
CA HIS A 56 8.87 0.02 -1.31
C HIS A 56 8.94 1.52 -1.64
N PRO A 57 8.54 1.92 -2.86
CA PRO A 57 8.38 3.33 -3.21
C PRO A 57 7.37 4.06 -2.33
N PRO A 58 7.33 5.40 -2.33
CA PRO A 58 6.34 6.17 -1.60
C PRO A 58 4.89 5.78 -1.92
N THR A 59 4.00 5.98 -0.95
CA THR A 59 2.55 5.74 -1.13
C THR A 59 2.01 6.52 -2.33
N GLY A 60 1.23 5.87 -3.20
CA GLY A 60 0.68 6.45 -4.43
C GLY A 60 1.43 6.07 -5.72
N GLU A 61 2.42 5.18 -5.60
CA GLU A 61 3.10 4.51 -6.72
C GLU A 61 2.79 3.01 -6.72
N GLU A 62 2.60 2.45 -7.92
CA GLU A 62 2.35 1.02 -8.10
C GLU A 62 3.64 0.23 -7.85
N PHE A 63 3.56 -0.87 -7.08
CA PHE A 63 4.72 -1.66 -6.71
C PHE A 63 4.41 -3.16 -6.66
N ALA A 64 5.22 -3.96 -7.36
CA ALA A 64 5.10 -5.40 -7.35
C ALA A 64 5.84 -6.00 -6.15
N LEU A 65 5.11 -6.62 -5.22
CA LEU A 65 5.67 -7.29 -4.03
C LEU A 65 6.40 -8.62 -4.34
N GLY A 66 6.43 -9.04 -5.61
CA GLY A 66 6.97 -10.33 -6.04
C GLY A 66 6.13 -11.53 -5.56
N CYS A 67 6.75 -12.71 -5.54
CA CYS A 67 6.08 -13.95 -5.15
C CYS A 67 5.70 -13.92 -3.66
N GLY A 68 4.41 -14.02 -3.36
CA GLY A 68 3.90 -14.04 -1.99
C GLY A 68 4.43 -15.21 -1.16
N VAL A 69 4.70 -16.37 -1.75
CA VAL A 69 5.23 -17.54 -1.04
C VAL A 69 6.72 -17.36 -0.72
N CYS A 70 7.53 -16.99 -1.71
CA CYS A 70 8.97 -16.82 -1.53
C CYS A 70 9.27 -15.73 -0.49
N ARG A 71 8.51 -14.64 -0.47
CA ARG A 71 8.72 -13.53 0.47
C ARG A 71 8.54 -13.92 1.94
N HIS A 72 7.63 -14.85 2.24
CA HIS A 72 7.50 -15.37 3.61
C HIS A 72 8.59 -16.40 3.94
N ALA A 73 9.09 -17.15 2.95
CA ALA A 73 10.12 -18.16 3.17
C ALA A 73 11.48 -17.57 3.58
N HIS A 74 11.79 -16.35 3.16
CA HIS A 74 13.03 -15.65 3.55
C HIS A 74 13.03 -15.11 4.99
N ALA A 75 11.95 -15.31 5.75
CA ALA A 75 11.83 -14.92 7.15
C ALA A 75 12.05 -16.09 8.14
N PHE A 76 12.45 -17.28 7.66
CA PHE A 76 12.79 -18.46 8.47
C PHE A 76 14.29 -18.74 8.50
#